data_AF-A0A2M7RV03-F1
#
_entry.id   AF-A0A2M7RV03-F1
#
_cell.length_a   1.000
_cell.length_b   1.000
_cell.length_c   1.000
_cell.angle_alpha   90.00
_cell.angle_beta   90.00
_cell.angle_gamma   90.00
#
_symmetry.space_group_name_H-M   'P 1'
#
loop_
_entity.id
_entity.type
_entity.pdbx_description
1 polymer ?
#
loop_
_entity_poly.entity_id
_entity_poly.type
_entity_poly.pdbx_seq_one_letter_code
_entity_poly.pdbx_strand_id
1 'polypeptide(L)'
;MYKFFVKPLLFAMQPEKAHYFATKWLTIISKIPGGTWLMRTLYEVTNKKLERNLFGLTFKNPVGLAAGFDKDARWFNELANLGFGFIEIGTLTPKAQVGNPKPRLFRITEDEGLINRMGFNNLGAEDAIQRLKNRKTNIIIGGNIGKNTATANDDALEDYLFNFNTLHDYVDYFVVNVSCPNVKDLTKLQDTPFLLNLLGELKKINQTKSKPKPILLKIAPDLNNSQLDEIIEIVAQTKIDGIIATNTTTSREGLKTDKNRINEISNGGLSGQPLKKRSTEVIRYLATKSNKAFPIIGVGGIHSVENAMEKLDAGADLVQ
;
A
#
# COMPACT_ATOMS: atom_id res chain seq x y z
N MET A 1 -16.10 -22.84 4.85
CA MET A 1 -14.70 -23.30 4.76
C MET A 1 -13.68 -22.32 5.36
N TYR A 2 -13.51 -21.10 4.82
CA TYR A 2 -12.43 -20.18 5.25
C TYR A 2 -12.47 -19.83 6.75
N LYS A 3 -13.61 -19.34 7.26
CA LYS A 3 -13.75 -18.92 8.67
C LYS A 3 -13.57 -20.05 9.68
N PHE A 4 -13.97 -21.28 9.32
CA PHE A 4 -14.03 -22.42 10.25
C PHE A 4 -12.79 -23.31 10.22
N PHE A 5 -12.05 -23.37 9.10
CA PHE A 5 -10.90 -24.28 8.96
C PHE A 5 -9.61 -23.52 8.62
N VAL A 6 -9.63 -22.69 7.58
CA VAL A 6 -8.42 -22.02 7.08
C VAL A 6 -7.94 -20.95 8.05
N LYS A 7 -8.84 -20.06 8.51
CA LYS A 7 -8.48 -18.97 9.42
C LYS A 7 -7.91 -19.48 10.76
N PRO A 8 -8.54 -20.45 11.46
CA PRO A 8 -7.96 -21.02 12.68
C PRO A 8 -6.56 -21.62 12.48
N LEU A 9 -6.34 -22.38 11.39
CA LEU A 9 -5.04 -22.96 11.06
C LEU A 9 -3.97 -21.87 10.86
N LEU A 10 -4.28 -20.83 10.07
CA LEU A 10 -3.36 -19.71 9.83
C LEU A 10 -3.08 -18.90 11.11
N PHE A 11 -4.06 -18.83 12.02
CA PHE A 11 -3.96 -18.06 13.26
C PHE A 11 -3.13 -18.79 14.32
N ALA A 12 -3.04 -20.11 14.25
CA ALA A 12 -2.12 -20.92 15.06
C ALA A 12 -0.63 -20.77 14.64
N MET A 13 -0.36 -20.24 13.44
CA MET A 13 1.00 -20.00 12.95
C MET A 13 1.49 -18.58 13.31
N GLN A 14 2.82 -18.42 13.47
CA GLN A 14 3.43 -17.09 13.55
C GLN A 14 3.03 -16.26 12.31
N PRO A 15 2.62 -14.98 12.46
CA PRO A 15 1.97 -14.24 11.39
C PRO A 15 2.74 -14.14 10.06
N GLU A 16 4.06 -13.96 10.11
CA GLU A 16 4.88 -13.87 8.90
C GLU A 16 4.99 -15.25 8.22
N LYS A 17 5.11 -16.34 9.00
CA LYS A 17 5.04 -17.72 8.46
C LYS A 17 3.69 -18.01 7.80
N ALA A 18 2.60 -17.58 8.44
CA ALA A 18 1.24 -17.77 7.92
C ALA A 18 1.04 -17.07 6.57
N HIS A 19 1.58 -15.86 6.42
CA HIS A 19 1.55 -15.12 5.16
C HIS A 19 2.23 -15.91 4.03
N TYR A 20 3.48 -16.35 4.23
CA TYR A 20 4.18 -17.14 3.22
C TYR A 20 3.55 -18.52 2.97
N PHE A 21 2.96 -19.14 3.98
CA PHE A 21 2.20 -20.38 3.81
C PHE A 21 0.98 -20.16 2.91
N ALA A 22 0.19 -19.12 3.16
CA ALA A 22 -0.99 -18.79 2.37
C ALA A 22 -0.64 -18.46 0.92
N THR A 23 0.39 -17.64 0.68
CA THR A 23 0.80 -17.28 -0.69
C THR A 23 1.42 -18.46 -1.44
N LYS A 24 2.16 -19.35 -0.76
CA LYS A 24 2.64 -20.61 -1.36
C LYS A 24 1.47 -21.47 -1.86
N TRP A 25 0.42 -21.63 -1.04
CA TRP A 25 -0.76 -22.39 -1.45
C TRP A 25 -1.55 -21.71 -2.57
N LEU A 26 -1.66 -20.38 -2.55
CA LEU A 26 -2.23 -19.62 -3.67
C LEU A 26 -1.49 -19.93 -4.98
N THR A 27 -0.15 -19.92 -4.97
CA THR A 27 0.65 -20.29 -6.15
C THR A 27 0.45 -21.75 -6.56
N ILE A 28 0.39 -22.70 -5.62
CA ILE A 28 0.15 -24.11 -5.93
C ILE A 28 -1.22 -24.29 -6.60
N ILE A 29 -2.28 -23.75 -6.00
CA ILE A 29 -3.65 -23.84 -6.52
C ILE A 29 -3.75 -23.20 -7.91
N SER A 30 -3.08 -22.07 -8.13
CA SER A 30 -3.06 -21.37 -9.41
C SER A 30 -2.40 -22.19 -10.54
N LYS A 31 -1.53 -23.15 -10.22
CA LYS A 31 -0.88 -24.03 -11.19
C LYS A 31 -1.69 -25.28 -11.51
N ILE A 32 -2.70 -25.62 -10.71
CA ILE A 32 -3.59 -26.75 -10.99
C ILE A 32 -4.48 -26.39 -12.19
N PRO A 33 -4.61 -27.26 -13.21
CA PRO A 33 -5.53 -27.04 -14.32
C PRO A 33 -6.95 -26.71 -13.81
N GLY A 34 -7.52 -25.60 -14.29
CA GLY A 34 -8.82 -25.10 -13.82
C GLY A 34 -8.80 -24.30 -12.50
N GLY A 35 -7.68 -24.30 -11.76
CA GLY A 35 -7.59 -23.61 -10.46
C GLY A 35 -7.78 -22.11 -10.56
N THR A 36 -7.15 -21.44 -11.53
CA THR A 36 -7.37 -19.99 -11.75
C THR A 36 -8.77 -19.68 -12.25
N TRP A 37 -9.36 -20.54 -13.10
CA TRP A 37 -10.74 -20.39 -13.55
C TRP A 37 -11.73 -20.49 -12.38
N LEU A 38 -11.53 -21.46 -11.47
CA LEU A 38 -12.34 -21.60 -10.27
C LEU A 38 -12.23 -20.38 -9.35
N MET A 39 -11.02 -19.86 -9.12
CA MET A 39 -10.85 -18.64 -8.31
C MET A 39 -11.59 -17.45 -8.91
N ARG A 40 -11.45 -17.21 -10.22
CA ARG A 40 -12.18 -16.13 -10.89
C ARG A 40 -13.69 -16.30 -10.77
N THR A 41 -14.19 -17.52 -10.97
CA THR A 41 -15.63 -17.84 -10.86
C THR A 41 -16.17 -17.56 -9.45
N LEU A 42 -15.36 -17.78 -8.41
CA LEU A 42 -15.76 -17.58 -7.02
C LEU A 42 -15.61 -16.13 -6.53
N TYR A 43 -14.62 -15.39 -7.04
CA TYR A 43 -14.20 -14.11 -6.44
C TYR A 43 -14.28 -12.91 -7.36
N GLU A 44 -14.23 -13.07 -8.69
CA GLU A 44 -14.35 -11.94 -9.60
C GLU A 44 -15.81 -11.50 -9.75
N VAL A 45 -16.06 -10.23 -9.47
CA VAL A 45 -17.34 -9.56 -9.76
C VAL A 45 -17.11 -8.59 -10.91
N THR A 46 -17.74 -8.85 -12.05
CA THR A 46 -17.68 -7.96 -13.22
C THR A 46 -18.98 -7.18 -13.36
N ASN A 47 -18.92 -5.87 -13.16
CA ASN A 47 -20.06 -4.98 -13.36
C ASN A 47 -19.57 -3.60 -13.82
N LYS A 48 -20.07 -3.11 -14.96
CA LYS A 48 -19.69 -1.81 -15.53
C LYS A 48 -19.90 -0.64 -14.57
N LYS A 49 -20.87 -0.73 -13.64
CA LYS A 49 -21.10 0.30 -12.61
C LYS A 49 -19.96 0.42 -11.58
N LEU A 50 -19.13 -0.62 -11.47
CA LEU A 50 -17.96 -0.61 -10.60
C LEU A 50 -16.74 0.01 -11.26
N GLU A 51 -16.73 0.17 -12.59
CA GLU A 51 -15.57 0.75 -13.28
C GLU A 51 -15.29 2.18 -12.80
N ARG A 52 -14.01 2.53 -12.69
CA ARG A 52 -13.54 3.87 -12.32
C ARG A 52 -12.47 4.31 -13.32
N ASN A 53 -12.62 5.52 -13.85
CA ASN A 53 -11.61 6.16 -14.69
C ASN A 53 -10.90 7.22 -13.85
N LEU A 54 -9.68 6.91 -13.43
CA LEU A 54 -8.89 7.76 -12.54
C LEU A 54 -7.43 7.73 -12.98
N PHE A 55 -6.74 8.85 -12.87
CA PHE A 55 -5.33 8.96 -13.24
C PHE A 55 -5.03 8.59 -14.72
N GLY A 56 -6.03 8.67 -15.61
CA GLY A 56 -5.90 8.16 -16.98
C GLY A 56 -5.89 6.63 -17.11
N LEU A 57 -6.23 5.90 -16.04
CA LEU A 57 -6.36 4.44 -15.99
C LEU A 57 -7.83 4.04 -15.80
N THR A 58 -8.20 2.86 -16.31
CA THR A 58 -9.54 2.28 -16.14
C THR A 58 -9.47 1.09 -15.18
N PHE A 59 -9.91 1.32 -13.95
CA PHE A 59 -10.02 0.30 -12.92
C PHE A 59 -11.33 -0.47 -13.11
N LYS A 60 -11.27 -1.81 -13.07
CA LYS A 60 -12.45 -2.68 -13.23
C LYS A 60 -13.46 -2.53 -12.08
N ASN A 61 -12.95 -2.26 -10.88
CA ASN A 61 -13.71 -2.03 -9.67
C ASN A 61 -12.87 -1.16 -8.71
N PRO A 62 -13.47 -0.56 -7.66
CA PRO A 62 -12.76 0.41 -6.82
C PRO A 62 -11.87 -0.23 -5.74
N VAL A 63 -11.79 -1.56 -5.64
CA VAL A 63 -11.13 -2.26 -4.53
C VAL A 63 -9.78 -2.81 -4.98
N GLY A 64 -8.71 -2.32 -4.36
CA GLY A 64 -7.34 -2.76 -4.61
C GLY A 64 -6.75 -3.54 -3.45
N LEU A 65 -5.62 -4.20 -3.71
CA LEU A 65 -4.76 -4.77 -2.66
C LEU A 65 -3.65 -3.77 -2.31
N ALA A 66 -3.58 -3.36 -1.04
CA ALA A 66 -2.57 -2.42 -0.56
C ALA A 66 -1.13 -2.99 -0.60
N ALA A 67 -0.14 -2.08 -0.72
CA ALA A 67 1.27 -2.43 -0.59
C ALA A 67 1.61 -3.10 0.74
N GLY A 68 2.72 -3.84 0.73
CA GLY A 68 3.23 -4.58 1.87
C GLY A 68 2.78 -6.04 1.88
N PHE A 69 1.76 -6.41 1.10
CA PHE A 69 1.37 -7.80 0.88
C PHE A 69 2.31 -8.49 -0.12
N ASP A 70 2.34 -8.05 -1.38
CA ASP A 70 3.25 -8.58 -2.41
C ASP A 70 4.45 -7.66 -2.64
N LYS A 71 5.41 -7.69 -1.71
CA LYS A 71 6.54 -6.74 -1.70
C LYS A 71 7.46 -6.88 -2.90
N ASP A 72 7.66 -8.11 -3.38
CA ASP A 72 8.66 -8.44 -4.39
C ASP A 72 8.04 -8.73 -5.77
N ALA A 73 6.75 -8.41 -5.97
CA ALA A 73 5.99 -8.75 -7.18
C ALA A 73 5.99 -10.27 -7.49
N ARG A 74 5.80 -11.10 -6.46
CA ARG A 74 5.82 -12.58 -6.56
C ARG A 74 4.49 -13.19 -6.94
N TRP A 75 3.38 -12.52 -6.61
CA TRP A 75 2.06 -13.15 -6.57
C TRP A 75 1.00 -12.34 -7.31
N PHE A 76 1.34 -11.20 -7.92
CA PHE A 76 0.38 -10.33 -8.60
C PHE A 76 -0.44 -11.06 -9.69
N ASN A 77 0.14 -12.03 -10.40
CA ASN A 77 -0.56 -12.85 -11.39
C ASN A 77 -1.66 -13.70 -10.74
N GLU A 78 -1.36 -14.34 -9.61
CA GLU A 78 -2.29 -15.18 -8.87
C GLU A 78 -3.35 -14.35 -8.15
N LEU A 79 -2.92 -13.28 -7.46
CA LEU A 79 -3.77 -12.34 -6.73
C LEU A 79 -4.78 -11.65 -7.65
N ALA A 80 -4.45 -11.44 -8.92
CA ALA A 80 -5.38 -10.88 -9.90
C ALA A 80 -6.67 -11.71 -10.06
N ASN A 81 -6.63 -13.01 -9.75
CA ASN A 81 -7.80 -13.90 -9.86
C ASN A 81 -8.72 -13.85 -8.63
N LEU A 82 -8.45 -12.97 -7.66
CA LEU A 82 -9.20 -12.85 -6.41
C LEU A 82 -10.19 -11.66 -6.40
N GLY A 83 -10.46 -11.05 -7.56
CA GLY A 83 -11.48 -10.01 -7.71
C GLY A 83 -11.02 -8.57 -7.49
N PHE A 84 -9.74 -8.33 -7.20
CA PHE A 84 -9.20 -6.97 -7.06
C PHE A 84 -9.24 -6.20 -8.40
N GLY A 85 -9.56 -4.91 -8.34
CA GLY A 85 -9.47 -4.00 -9.47
C GLY A 85 -8.02 -3.58 -9.79
N PHE A 86 -7.16 -3.59 -8.78
CA PHE A 86 -5.73 -3.24 -8.88
C PHE A 86 -4.91 -3.84 -7.72
N ILE A 87 -3.60 -3.96 -7.90
CA ILE A 87 -2.67 -4.44 -6.88
C ILE A 87 -1.52 -3.46 -6.76
N GLU A 88 -1.20 -3.06 -5.53
CA GLU A 88 0.00 -2.29 -5.24
C GLU A 88 1.09 -3.23 -4.70
N ILE A 89 2.18 -3.39 -5.45
CA ILE A 89 3.36 -4.15 -5.04
C ILE A 89 4.30 -3.27 -4.20
N GLY A 90 5.34 -3.86 -3.62
CA GLY A 90 6.33 -3.13 -2.83
C GLY A 90 5.93 -2.97 -1.35
N THR A 91 6.59 -2.11 -0.58
CA THR A 91 7.57 -1.12 -1.02
C THR A 91 8.88 -1.72 -1.50
N LEU A 92 9.31 -1.36 -2.70
CA LEU A 92 10.59 -1.71 -3.30
C LEU A 92 11.63 -0.62 -3.01
N THR A 93 12.88 -1.04 -2.84
CA THR A 93 14.05 -0.18 -2.67
C THR A 93 15.09 -0.50 -3.76
N PRO A 94 16.09 0.36 -4.01
CA PRO A 94 17.09 0.06 -5.05
C PRO A 94 17.79 -1.27 -4.84
N LYS A 95 18.33 -1.49 -3.63
CA LYS A 95 19.02 -2.71 -3.23
C LYS A 95 18.12 -3.60 -2.38
N ALA A 96 18.39 -4.90 -2.40
CA ALA A 96 17.78 -5.85 -1.48
C ALA A 96 18.09 -5.48 -0.03
N GLN A 97 17.12 -5.69 0.86
CA GLN A 97 17.33 -5.58 2.29
C GLN A 97 16.44 -6.56 3.07
N VAL A 98 16.99 -7.12 4.14
CA VAL A 98 16.30 -8.12 4.97
C VAL A 98 15.18 -7.54 5.82
N GLY A 99 15.18 -6.21 6.04
CA GLY A 99 14.31 -5.48 6.95
C GLY A 99 14.67 -5.65 8.42
N ASN A 100 13.78 -5.28 9.34
CA ASN A 100 14.06 -5.34 10.77
C ASN A 100 14.09 -6.79 11.29
N PRO A 101 14.74 -7.07 12.44
CA PRO A 101 14.79 -8.40 13.04
C PRO A 101 13.42 -9.00 13.35
N LYS A 102 13.31 -10.34 13.30
CA LYS A 102 12.09 -11.09 13.66
C LYS A 102 12.04 -11.35 15.18
N PRO A 103 10.85 -11.47 15.79
CA PRO A 103 9.52 -11.28 15.21
C PRO A 103 9.18 -9.80 14.97
N ARG A 104 8.48 -9.53 13.87
CA ARG A 104 8.19 -8.17 13.36
C ARG A 104 6.78 -7.98 12.83
N LEU A 105 5.94 -8.99 12.97
CA LEU A 105 4.53 -8.96 12.61
C LEU A 105 3.73 -9.67 13.71
N PHE A 106 2.74 -8.97 14.24
CA PHE A 106 1.96 -9.37 15.39
C PHE A 106 0.47 -9.19 15.09
N ARG A 107 -0.34 -10.14 15.54
CA ARG A 107 -1.80 -10.03 15.51
C ARG A 107 -2.27 -9.57 16.88
N ILE A 108 -3.20 -8.61 16.90
CA ILE A 108 -3.97 -8.22 18.08
C ILE A 108 -5.43 -8.58 17.79
N THR A 109 -5.76 -9.84 18.01
CA THR A 109 -6.99 -10.45 17.46
C THR A 109 -8.27 -9.89 18.05
N GLU A 110 -8.24 -9.46 19.32
CA GLU A 110 -9.36 -8.80 20.00
C GLU A 110 -9.75 -7.47 19.35
N ASP A 111 -8.75 -6.81 18.75
CA ASP A 111 -8.90 -5.55 18.04
C ASP A 111 -9.08 -5.72 16.54
N GLU A 112 -9.06 -6.96 16.01
CA GLU A 112 -8.99 -7.21 14.56
C GLU A 112 -7.87 -6.41 13.86
N GLY A 113 -6.75 -6.26 14.56
CA GLY A 113 -5.62 -5.43 14.12
C GLY A 113 -4.33 -6.20 13.91
N LEU A 114 -3.39 -5.54 13.23
CA LEU A 114 -2.01 -5.99 13.09
C LEU A 114 -1.07 -4.87 13.52
N ILE A 115 -0.01 -5.24 14.24
CA ILE A 115 1.14 -4.36 14.48
C ILE A 115 2.33 -4.95 13.73
N ASN A 116 3.00 -4.14 12.92
CA ASN A 116 4.19 -4.58 12.18
C ASN A 116 5.33 -3.58 12.24
N ARG A 117 6.55 -4.12 12.21
CA ARG A 117 7.80 -3.36 12.13
C ARG A 117 8.70 -3.93 11.05
N MET A 118 8.16 -4.12 9.85
CA MET A 118 8.86 -4.91 8.81
C MET A 118 10.15 -4.26 8.29
N GLY A 119 10.18 -2.93 8.16
CA GLY A 119 11.36 -2.17 7.69
C GLY A 119 11.73 -2.42 6.21
N PHE A 120 10.74 -2.39 5.32
CA PHE A 120 10.91 -2.60 3.86
C PHE A 120 11.74 -3.83 3.48
N ASN A 121 11.49 -5.00 4.08
CA ASN A 121 12.13 -6.24 3.61
C ASN A 121 11.72 -6.56 2.16
N ASN A 122 12.68 -6.55 1.23
CA ASN A 122 12.46 -6.80 -0.20
C ASN A 122 13.79 -7.21 -0.90
N LEU A 123 13.69 -7.75 -2.12
CA LEU A 123 14.82 -8.22 -2.92
C LEU A 123 15.42 -7.16 -3.86
N GLY A 124 14.94 -5.92 -3.81
CA GLY A 124 15.38 -4.84 -4.68
C GLY A 124 14.53 -4.69 -5.94
N ALA A 125 14.54 -3.49 -6.52
CA ALA A 125 13.73 -3.15 -7.67
C ALA A 125 14.07 -3.97 -8.92
N GLU A 126 15.36 -4.21 -9.19
CA GLU A 126 15.80 -5.00 -10.35
C GLU A 126 15.39 -6.48 -10.26
N ASP A 127 15.40 -7.06 -9.06
CA ASP A 127 14.95 -8.43 -8.83
C ASP A 127 13.43 -8.53 -9.10
N ALA A 128 12.65 -7.53 -8.65
CA ALA A 128 11.21 -7.48 -8.93
C ALA A 128 10.88 -7.43 -10.44
N ILE A 129 11.71 -6.77 -11.26
CA ILE A 129 11.53 -6.73 -12.72
C ILE A 129 11.51 -8.13 -13.33
N GLN A 130 12.35 -9.04 -12.85
CA GLN A 130 12.42 -10.41 -13.39
C GLN A 130 11.06 -11.11 -13.31
N ARG A 131 10.27 -10.80 -12.29
CA ARG A 131 8.90 -11.31 -12.14
C ARG A 131 7.88 -10.48 -12.89
N LEU A 132 8.01 -9.16 -12.89
CA LEU A 132 7.09 -8.27 -13.64
C LEU A 132 7.14 -8.50 -15.16
N LYS A 133 8.29 -8.87 -15.71
CA LYS A 133 8.43 -9.32 -17.11
C LYS A 133 7.54 -10.52 -17.46
N ASN A 134 7.16 -11.33 -16.47
CA ASN A 134 6.30 -12.49 -16.61
C ASN A 134 4.82 -12.18 -16.29
N ARG A 135 4.39 -10.93 -16.45
CA ARG A 135 3.00 -10.52 -16.28
C ARG A 135 2.08 -11.20 -17.29
N LYS A 136 1.08 -11.92 -16.79
CA LYS A 136 0.07 -12.67 -17.55
C LYS A 136 -1.35 -12.14 -17.31
N THR A 137 -1.46 -10.99 -16.67
CA THR A 137 -2.71 -10.38 -16.24
C THR A 137 -2.78 -8.92 -16.68
N ASN A 138 -4.00 -8.46 -16.92
CA ASN A 138 -4.30 -7.05 -17.24
C ASN A 138 -4.69 -6.25 -15.99
N ILE A 139 -4.53 -6.80 -14.77
CA ILE A 139 -4.79 -6.04 -13.53
C ILE A 139 -3.86 -4.84 -13.44
N ILE A 140 -4.34 -3.68 -13.02
CA ILE A 140 -3.49 -2.49 -12.81
C ILE A 140 -2.50 -2.77 -11.67
N ILE A 141 -1.23 -2.48 -11.88
CA ILE A 141 -0.14 -2.66 -10.91
C ILE A 141 0.41 -1.30 -10.47
N GLY A 142 0.30 -0.99 -9.18
CA GLY A 142 0.98 0.13 -8.54
C GLY A 142 2.37 -0.24 -8.03
N GLY A 143 3.39 0.53 -8.41
CA GLY A 143 4.75 0.39 -7.89
C GLY A 143 4.97 1.27 -6.66
N ASN A 144 4.88 0.70 -5.46
CA ASN A 144 5.23 1.42 -4.24
C ASN A 144 6.76 1.45 -4.05
N ILE A 145 7.34 2.64 -4.00
CA ILE A 145 8.79 2.87 -3.97
C ILE A 145 9.20 3.62 -2.70
N GLY A 146 10.39 3.28 -2.20
CA GLY A 146 10.97 3.86 -0.99
C GLY A 146 12.49 3.82 -1.02
N LYS A 147 13.11 4.47 -0.03
CA LYS A 147 14.57 4.42 0.12
C LYS A 147 15.05 3.16 0.85
N ASN A 148 16.27 2.74 0.56
CA ASN A 148 16.97 1.78 1.39
C ASN A 148 17.19 2.32 2.81
N THR A 149 17.12 1.45 3.82
CA THR A 149 17.31 1.86 5.22
C THR A 149 18.71 2.44 5.46
N ALA A 150 19.72 1.93 4.76
CA ALA A 150 21.12 2.37 4.88
C ALA A 150 21.43 3.69 4.17
N THR A 151 20.58 4.14 3.24
CA THR A 151 20.75 5.42 2.53
C THR A 151 20.47 6.58 3.48
N ALA A 152 21.37 7.55 3.54
CA ALA A 152 21.17 8.78 4.31
C ALA A 152 19.97 9.57 3.75
N ASN A 153 19.36 10.43 4.57
CA ASN A 153 18.20 11.20 4.12
C ASN A 153 18.57 12.21 3.02
N ASP A 154 19.79 12.76 3.06
CA ASP A 154 20.29 13.69 2.05
C ASP A 154 20.45 13.02 0.68
N ASP A 155 20.74 11.71 0.67
CA ASP A 155 20.84 10.87 -0.53
C ASP A 155 19.52 10.17 -0.90
N ALA A 156 18.44 10.38 -0.13
CA ALA A 156 17.21 9.62 -0.30
C ALA A 156 16.54 9.86 -1.67
N LEU A 157 16.72 11.05 -2.25
CA LEU A 157 16.20 11.39 -3.57
C LEU A 157 16.66 10.38 -4.63
N GLU A 158 17.94 10.04 -4.65
CA GLU A 158 18.53 9.12 -5.64
C GLU A 158 17.89 7.74 -5.60
N ASP A 159 17.54 7.23 -4.42
CA ASP A 159 16.85 5.95 -4.31
C ASP A 159 15.46 5.97 -4.95
N TYR A 160 14.71 7.05 -4.79
CA TYR A 160 13.40 7.21 -5.43
C TYR A 160 13.55 7.34 -6.95
N LEU A 161 14.51 8.13 -7.43
CA LEU A 161 14.78 8.30 -8.86
C LEU A 161 15.23 6.98 -9.50
N PHE A 162 16.09 6.21 -8.83
CA PHE A 162 16.50 4.89 -9.26
C PHE A 162 15.30 3.96 -9.39
N ASN A 163 14.49 3.81 -8.33
CA ASN A 163 13.33 2.92 -8.37
C ASN A 163 12.32 3.32 -9.45
N PHE A 164 12.07 4.63 -9.60
CA PHE A 164 11.15 5.17 -10.59
C PHE A 164 11.59 4.80 -12.01
N ASN A 165 12.85 5.04 -12.36
CA ASN A 165 13.39 4.69 -13.67
C ASN A 165 13.39 3.18 -13.92
N THR A 166 13.83 2.41 -12.92
CA THR A 166 13.94 0.95 -12.99
C THR A 166 12.58 0.30 -13.23
N LEU A 167 11.52 0.76 -12.55
CA LEU A 167 10.19 0.14 -12.63
C LEU A 167 9.26 0.73 -13.70
N HIS A 168 9.63 1.83 -14.36
CA HIS A 168 8.72 2.66 -15.18
C HIS A 168 7.92 1.89 -16.22
N ASP A 169 8.60 1.02 -16.97
CA ASP A 169 7.98 0.23 -18.05
C ASP A 169 7.13 -0.95 -17.55
N TYR A 170 7.20 -1.27 -16.25
CA TYR A 170 6.65 -2.50 -15.69
C TYR A 170 5.44 -2.29 -14.77
N VAL A 171 5.19 -1.05 -14.34
CA VAL A 171 4.04 -0.68 -13.50
C VAL A 171 3.12 0.31 -14.20
N ASP A 172 1.90 0.44 -13.70
CA ASP A 172 0.85 1.27 -14.29
C ASP A 172 0.73 2.64 -13.59
N TYR A 173 1.09 2.72 -12.30
CA TYR A 173 1.25 3.96 -11.55
C TYR A 173 2.31 3.80 -10.45
N PHE A 174 2.81 4.91 -9.91
CA PHE A 174 3.79 4.95 -8.83
C PHE A 174 3.19 5.44 -7.53
N VAL A 175 3.70 4.91 -6.42
CA VAL A 175 3.39 5.39 -5.07
C VAL A 175 4.69 5.73 -4.35
N VAL A 176 4.87 7.00 -4.04
CA VAL A 176 5.98 7.51 -3.24
C VAL A 176 5.66 7.30 -1.76
N ASN A 177 6.43 6.44 -1.09
CA ASN A 177 6.20 6.08 0.32
C ASN A 177 7.23 6.69 1.26
N VAL A 178 6.84 7.82 1.86
CA VAL A 178 7.58 8.55 2.91
C VAL A 178 6.99 8.36 4.31
N SER A 179 5.96 7.52 4.45
CA SER A 179 5.12 7.46 5.66
C SER A 179 5.32 6.20 6.51
N CYS A 180 6.28 5.34 6.17
CA CYS A 180 6.53 4.12 6.92
C CYS A 180 7.18 4.41 8.29
N PRO A 181 6.53 4.07 9.42
CA PRO A 181 7.07 4.35 10.76
C PRO A 181 8.23 3.42 11.16
N ASN A 182 8.57 2.46 10.30
CA ASN A 182 9.49 1.36 10.59
C ASN A 182 10.87 1.52 9.96
N VAL A 183 11.08 2.61 9.22
CA VAL A 183 12.37 2.98 8.64
C VAL A 183 12.87 4.19 9.39
N LYS A 184 14.07 4.09 9.95
CA LYS A 184 14.67 5.13 10.77
C LYS A 184 14.72 6.45 9.98
N ASP A 185 14.27 7.53 10.63
CA ASP A 185 14.28 8.89 10.10
C ASP A 185 13.48 9.12 8.81
N LEU A 186 12.65 8.16 8.36
CA LEU A 186 11.85 8.32 7.14
C LEU A 186 10.77 9.40 7.29
N THR A 187 10.22 9.57 8.49
CA THR A 187 9.23 10.62 8.77
C THR A 187 9.78 12.03 8.58
N LYS A 188 11.11 12.23 8.66
CA LYS A 188 11.75 13.51 8.33
C LYS A 188 11.67 13.83 6.83
N LEU A 189 11.47 12.84 5.98
CA LEU A 189 11.22 13.02 4.54
C LEU A 189 9.77 13.43 4.22
N GLN A 190 8.94 13.64 5.24
CA GLN A 190 7.63 14.28 5.06
C GLN A 190 7.72 15.81 5.18
N ASP A 191 8.91 16.37 5.35
CA ASP A 191 9.11 17.82 5.32
C ASP A 191 8.80 18.39 3.92
N THR A 192 8.12 19.53 3.91
CA THR A 192 7.55 20.15 2.71
C THR A 192 8.61 20.44 1.64
N PRO A 193 9.77 21.06 1.93
CA PRO A 193 10.83 21.29 0.94
C PRO A 193 11.35 20.02 0.28
N PHE A 194 11.55 18.94 1.07
CA PHE A 194 12.00 17.66 0.51
C PHE A 194 10.94 17.06 -0.41
N LEU A 195 9.67 17.05 -0.01
CA LEU A 195 8.59 16.52 -0.83
C LEU A 195 8.37 17.30 -2.12
N LEU A 196 8.43 18.64 -2.07
CA LEU A 196 8.36 19.48 -3.27
C LEU A 196 9.48 19.15 -4.24
N ASN A 197 10.71 19.00 -3.74
CA ASN A 197 11.87 18.62 -4.56
C ASN A 197 11.69 17.21 -5.16
N LEU A 198 11.46 16.21 -4.31
CA LEU A 198 11.32 14.81 -4.72
C LEU A 198 10.22 14.62 -5.77
N LEU A 199 9.02 15.12 -5.49
CA LEU A 199 7.88 14.95 -6.39
C LEU A 199 8.05 15.79 -7.67
N GLY A 200 8.67 16.97 -7.57
CA GLY A 200 9.03 17.81 -8.71
C GLY A 200 9.98 17.09 -9.67
N GLU A 201 11.08 16.52 -9.16
CA GLU A 201 12.05 15.76 -9.97
C GLU A 201 11.42 14.51 -10.60
N LEU A 202 10.59 13.78 -9.85
CA LEU A 202 9.85 12.64 -10.40
C LEU A 202 8.90 13.06 -11.53
N LYS A 203 8.16 14.17 -11.39
CA LYS A 203 7.29 14.67 -12.46
C LYS A 203 8.09 15.11 -13.69
N LYS A 204 9.23 15.79 -13.51
CA LYS A 204 10.15 16.16 -14.62
C LYS A 204 10.61 14.92 -15.38
N ILE A 205 11.13 13.91 -14.67
CA ILE A 205 11.60 12.66 -15.31
C ILE A 205 10.44 11.96 -16.01
N ASN A 206 9.27 11.88 -15.37
CA ASN A 206 8.09 11.20 -15.92
C ASN A 206 7.62 11.83 -17.25
N GLN A 207 7.72 13.15 -17.39
CA GLN A 207 7.37 13.86 -18.63
C GLN A 207 8.30 13.55 -19.80
N THR A 208 9.53 13.08 -19.54
CA THR A 208 10.48 12.68 -20.59
C THR A 208 10.22 11.26 -21.11
N LYS A 209 9.35 10.49 -20.44
CA LYS A 209 9.05 9.10 -20.80
C LYS A 209 7.99 9.06 -21.90
N SER A 210 8.07 8.06 -22.76
CA SER A 210 7.12 7.86 -23.87
C SER A 210 5.67 7.67 -23.40
N LYS A 211 5.48 7.08 -22.21
CA LYS A 211 4.19 6.89 -21.57
C LYS A 211 4.27 7.30 -20.09
N PRO A 212 4.07 8.59 -19.76
CA PRO A 212 4.08 9.05 -18.38
C PRO A 212 3.09 8.25 -17.52
N LYS A 213 3.50 7.95 -16.29
CA LYS A 213 2.73 7.14 -15.33
C LYS A 213 2.22 8.02 -14.18
N PRO A 214 1.01 7.82 -13.66
CA PRO A 214 0.54 8.59 -12.51
C PRO A 214 1.44 8.42 -11.30
N ILE A 215 1.63 9.49 -10.53
CA ILE A 215 2.45 9.50 -9.32
C ILE A 215 1.56 9.88 -8.14
N LEU A 216 1.49 9.02 -7.14
CA LEU A 216 0.71 9.24 -5.92
C LEU A 216 1.65 9.34 -4.72
N LEU A 217 1.27 10.13 -3.72
CA LEU A 217 1.97 10.20 -2.43
C LEU A 217 1.18 9.43 -1.37
N LYS A 218 1.85 8.53 -0.63
CA LYS A 218 1.25 7.79 0.48
C LYS A 218 1.60 8.41 1.82
N ILE A 219 0.60 8.89 2.55
CA ILE A 219 0.78 9.67 3.79
C ILE A 219 0.48 8.85 5.06
N ALA A 220 1.06 9.29 6.17
CA ALA A 220 0.77 8.72 7.49
C ALA A 220 -0.58 9.23 8.03
N PRO A 221 -1.28 8.44 8.86
CA PRO A 221 -2.48 8.90 9.56
C PRO A 221 -2.16 9.88 10.70
N ASP A 222 -0.91 9.88 11.18
CA ASP A 222 -0.46 10.61 12.37
C ASP A 222 -0.04 12.05 12.05
N LEU A 223 -0.74 12.71 11.12
CA LEU A 223 -0.52 14.10 10.72
C LEU A 223 -1.57 15.01 11.35
N ASN A 224 -1.16 16.17 11.86
CA ASN A 224 -2.11 17.19 12.31
C ASN A 224 -2.72 17.96 11.12
N ASN A 225 -3.72 18.80 11.37
CA ASN A 225 -4.44 19.52 10.31
C ASN A 225 -3.52 20.47 9.50
N SER A 226 -2.57 21.15 10.15
CA SER A 226 -1.60 22.02 9.45
C SER A 226 -0.75 21.19 8.48
N GLN A 227 -0.27 20.03 8.92
CA GLN A 227 0.49 19.13 8.05
C GLN A 227 -0.36 18.58 6.91
N LEU A 228 -1.66 18.34 7.13
CA LEU A 228 -2.57 17.94 6.04
C LEU A 228 -2.81 19.08 5.05
N ASP A 229 -2.87 20.33 5.51
CA ASP A 229 -2.96 21.51 4.65
C ASP A 229 -1.67 21.64 3.79
N GLU A 230 -0.49 21.43 4.38
CA GLU A 230 0.78 21.37 3.65
C GLU A 230 0.78 20.27 2.57
N ILE A 231 0.22 19.09 2.84
CA ILE A 231 0.07 18.04 1.82
C ILE A 231 -0.81 18.52 0.65
N ILE A 232 -1.91 19.23 0.91
CA ILE A 232 -2.77 19.79 -0.14
C ILE A 232 -1.98 20.77 -1.01
N GLU A 233 -1.19 21.65 -0.38
CA GLU A 233 -0.32 22.59 -1.10
C GLU A 233 0.75 21.89 -1.93
N ILE A 234 1.38 20.84 -1.39
CA ILE A 234 2.38 20.03 -2.11
C ILE A 234 1.75 19.42 -3.36
N VAL A 235 0.55 18.83 -3.28
CA VAL A 235 -0.14 18.30 -4.46
C VAL A 235 -0.44 19.41 -5.46
N ALA A 236 -0.91 20.56 -4.99
CA ALA A 236 -1.22 21.70 -5.85
C ALA A 236 0.01 22.26 -6.58
N GLN A 237 1.19 22.27 -5.94
CA GLN A 237 2.43 22.78 -6.53
C GLN A 237 3.09 21.75 -7.47
N THR A 238 3.19 20.50 -7.03
CA THR A 238 3.90 19.43 -7.76
C THR A 238 3.05 18.83 -8.88
N LYS A 239 1.72 19.01 -8.84
CA LYS A 239 0.78 18.42 -9.80
C LYS A 239 0.90 16.90 -9.87
N ILE A 240 1.19 16.25 -8.74
CA ILE A 240 1.08 14.79 -8.63
C ILE A 240 -0.39 14.37 -8.74
N ASP A 241 -0.61 13.12 -9.11
CA ASP A 241 -1.88 12.67 -9.66
C ASP A 241 -2.88 12.25 -8.57
N GLY A 242 -2.45 12.07 -7.32
CA GLY A 242 -3.35 11.80 -6.19
C GLY A 242 -2.64 11.44 -4.88
N ILE A 243 -3.45 11.07 -3.88
CA ILE A 243 -2.97 10.68 -2.54
C ILE A 243 -3.47 9.28 -2.18
N ILE A 244 -2.65 8.53 -1.44
CA ILE A 244 -3.07 7.33 -0.71
C ILE A 244 -3.13 7.64 0.78
N ALA A 245 -4.34 7.60 1.35
CA ALA A 245 -4.62 7.93 2.74
C ALA A 245 -5.32 6.73 3.41
N THR A 246 -4.67 5.96 4.29
CA THR A 246 -3.37 6.23 4.93
C THR A 246 -2.52 4.97 5.10
N ASN A 247 -1.26 5.19 5.49
CA ASN A 247 -0.40 4.14 6.04
C ASN A 247 -0.85 3.74 7.47
N THR A 248 -0.05 2.92 8.14
CA THR A 248 -0.27 2.48 9.54
C THR A 248 -0.05 3.61 10.56
N THR A 249 -0.72 3.53 11.72
CA THR A 249 -0.55 4.49 12.83
C THR A 249 0.41 3.99 13.92
N THR A 250 1.11 4.91 14.57
CA THR A 250 1.91 4.63 15.77
C THR A 250 1.08 4.74 17.06
N SER A 251 -0.12 5.31 17.00
CA SER A 251 -1.04 5.37 18.14
C SER A 251 -1.43 3.97 18.63
N ARG A 252 -1.69 3.86 19.93
CA ARG A 252 -2.18 2.67 20.64
C ARG A 252 -3.43 2.97 21.46
N GLU A 253 -4.02 4.14 21.25
CA GLU A 253 -5.20 4.59 21.99
C GLU A 253 -6.43 3.74 21.62
N GLY A 254 -7.26 3.45 22.61
CA GLY A 254 -8.54 2.75 22.41
C GLY A 254 -8.43 1.26 22.08
N LEU A 255 -7.25 0.65 22.19
CA LEU A 255 -7.09 -0.80 22.02
C LEU A 255 -7.74 -1.58 23.18
N LYS A 256 -8.40 -2.69 22.83
CA LYS A 256 -8.95 -3.66 23.77
C LYS A 256 -7.90 -4.64 24.26
N THR A 257 -6.94 -4.99 23.40
CA THR A 257 -5.83 -5.89 23.74
C THR A 257 -5.11 -5.40 24.99
N ASP A 258 -4.79 -6.34 25.87
CA ASP A 258 -4.10 -6.08 27.13
C ASP A 258 -2.84 -5.20 26.98
N LYS A 259 -2.66 -4.26 27.92
CA LYS A 259 -1.56 -3.29 27.87
C LYS A 259 -0.19 -3.95 27.99
N ASN A 260 -0.04 -5.02 28.79
CA ASN A 260 1.23 -5.72 28.88
C ASN A 260 1.57 -6.36 27.54
N ARG A 261 0.58 -6.95 26.87
CA ARG A 261 0.77 -7.49 25.52
C ARG A 261 1.17 -6.41 24.50
N ILE A 262 0.56 -5.23 24.55
CA ILE A 262 0.95 -4.11 23.68
C ILE A 262 2.39 -3.65 23.98
N ASN A 263 2.77 -3.60 25.26
CA ASN A 263 4.12 -3.22 25.68
C ASN A 263 5.18 -4.24 25.23
N GLU A 264 4.88 -5.55 25.29
CA GLU A 264 5.74 -6.61 24.74
C GLU A 264 5.96 -6.45 23.23
N ILE A 265 4.90 -6.09 22.49
CA ILE A 265 5.01 -5.82 21.06
C ILE A 265 5.86 -4.56 20.85
N SER A 266 5.70 -3.54 21.69
CA SER A 266 6.43 -2.27 21.63
C SER A 266 6.16 -1.50 20.31
N ASN A 267 7.19 -1.32 19.49
CA ASN A 267 7.18 -0.46 18.33
C ASN A 267 6.53 -1.08 17.08
N GLY A 268 6.09 -0.22 16.17
CA GLY A 268 5.57 -0.61 14.86
C GLY A 268 4.38 0.22 14.42
N GLY A 269 3.91 -0.04 13.21
CA GLY A 269 2.67 0.50 12.68
C GLY A 269 1.49 -0.42 12.98
N LEU A 270 0.42 0.15 13.55
CA LEU A 270 -0.89 -0.45 13.77
C LEU A 270 -1.79 -0.28 12.53
N SER A 271 -2.49 -1.34 12.18
CA SER A 271 -3.43 -1.44 11.06
C SER A 271 -4.65 -2.30 11.46
N GLY A 272 -5.64 -2.39 10.58
CA GLY A 272 -6.90 -3.11 10.82
C GLY A 272 -7.98 -2.20 11.41
N GLN A 273 -8.95 -2.78 12.12
CA GLN A 273 -10.12 -2.03 12.63
C GLN A 273 -9.74 -0.78 13.43
N PRO A 274 -8.70 -0.81 14.29
CA PRO A 274 -8.38 0.36 15.13
C PRO A 274 -8.00 1.59 14.31
N LEU A 275 -7.51 1.40 13.08
CA LEU A 275 -7.13 2.49 12.18
C LEU A 275 -8.34 3.08 11.42
N LYS A 276 -9.48 2.38 11.38
CA LYS A 276 -10.63 2.74 10.52
C LYS A 276 -11.04 4.19 10.68
N LYS A 277 -11.32 4.61 11.92
CA LYS A 277 -11.83 5.94 12.25
C LYS A 277 -10.84 7.02 11.80
N ARG A 278 -9.59 6.91 12.23
CA ARG A 278 -8.57 7.92 11.93
C ARG A 278 -8.29 8.03 10.43
N SER A 279 -8.21 6.90 9.72
CA SER A 279 -8.04 6.91 8.26
C SER A 279 -9.22 7.61 7.56
N THR A 280 -10.47 7.31 7.94
CA THR A 280 -11.66 7.99 7.38
C THR A 280 -11.66 9.49 7.65
N GLU A 281 -11.23 9.93 8.83
CA GLU A 281 -11.12 11.35 9.18
C GLU A 281 -10.10 12.07 8.30
N VAL A 282 -8.92 11.48 8.07
CA VAL A 282 -7.88 12.06 7.20
C VAL A 282 -8.39 12.19 5.76
N ILE A 283 -9.05 11.15 5.23
CA ILE A 283 -9.65 11.19 3.88
C ILE A 283 -10.66 12.33 3.79
N ARG A 284 -11.58 12.42 4.76
CA ARG A 284 -12.60 13.47 4.79
C ARG A 284 -12.00 14.85 4.86
N TYR A 285 -10.96 15.03 5.68
CA TYR A 285 -10.26 16.29 5.81
C TYR A 285 -9.66 16.72 4.47
N LEU A 286 -8.87 15.84 3.84
CA LEU A 286 -8.24 16.11 2.55
C LEU A 286 -9.27 16.42 1.46
N ALA A 287 -10.31 15.58 1.33
CA ALA A 287 -11.34 15.77 0.32
C ALA A 287 -12.11 17.09 0.51
N THR A 288 -12.43 17.45 1.75
CA THR A 288 -13.19 18.67 2.06
C THR A 288 -12.32 19.91 1.88
N LYS A 289 -11.11 19.93 2.45
CA LYS A 289 -10.23 21.10 2.44
C LYS A 289 -9.65 21.39 1.07
N SER A 290 -9.36 20.36 0.28
CA SER A 290 -8.93 20.52 -1.11
C SER A 290 -10.08 20.79 -2.07
N ASN A 291 -11.34 20.77 -1.61
CA ASN A 291 -12.53 20.81 -2.46
C ASN A 291 -12.49 19.76 -3.59
N LYS A 292 -12.08 18.53 -3.24
CA LYS A 292 -11.88 17.41 -4.17
C LYS A 292 -10.97 17.73 -5.37
N ALA A 293 -9.91 18.53 -5.15
CA ALA A 293 -9.00 18.94 -6.23
C ALA A 293 -8.15 17.80 -6.82
N PHE A 294 -8.02 16.68 -6.12
CA PHE A 294 -7.27 15.50 -6.57
C PHE A 294 -7.93 14.21 -6.07
N PRO A 295 -7.76 13.08 -6.79
CA PRO A 295 -8.30 11.81 -6.36
C PRO A 295 -7.57 11.23 -5.13
N ILE A 296 -8.32 10.46 -4.33
CA ILE A 296 -7.82 9.83 -3.10
C ILE A 296 -8.08 8.31 -3.13
N ILE A 297 -7.04 7.51 -2.90
CA ILE A 297 -7.17 6.09 -2.58
C ILE A 297 -7.26 5.95 -1.04
N GLY A 298 -8.43 5.56 -0.55
CA GLY A 298 -8.72 5.41 0.87
C GLY A 298 -8.32 4.04 1.42
N VAL A 299 -7.48 4.00 2.44
CA VAL A 299 -6.86 2.77 2.96
C VAL A 299 -6.83 2.79 4.48
N GLY A 300 -7.24 1.68 5.10
CA GLY A 300 -7.11 1.49 6.54
C GLY A 300 -8.43 1.12 7.23
N GLY A 301 -8.45 -0.08 7.79
CA GLY A 301 -9.60 -0.61 8.54
C GLY A 301 -10.82 -0.80 7.66
N ILE A 302 -10.67 -1.47 6.51
CA ILE A 302 -11.78 -1.84 5.62
C ILE A 302 -11.99 -3.36 5.69
N HIS A 303 -13.14 -3.78 6.20
CA HIS A 303 -13.46 -5.17 6.58
C HIS A 303 -14.76 -5.66 5.98
N SER A 304 -15.63 -4.69 5.68
CA SER A 304 -17.02 -4.87 5.30
C SER A 304 -17.38 -3.85 4.24
N VAL A 305 -18.53 -4.06 3.61
CA VAL A 305 -19.07 -3.15 2.60
C VAL A 305 -19.29 -1.76 3.19
N GLU A 306 -19.82 -1.69 4.41
CA GLU A 306 -20.10 -0.44 5.12
C GLU A 306 -18.82 0.36 5.35
N ASN A 307 -17.70 -0.30 5.70
CA ASN A 307 -16.43 0.41 5.88
C ASN A 307 -15.87 0.93 4.55
N ALA A 308 -16.08 0.21 3.46
CA ALA A 308 -15.70 0.70 2.13
C ALA A 308 -16.55 1.90 1.73
N MET A 309 -17.87 1.83 1.95
CA MET A 309 -18.79 2.96 1.70
C MET A 309 -18.44 4.17 2.56
N GLU A 310 -18.13 4.00 3.86
CA GLU A 310 -17.69 5.08 4.74
C GLU A 310 -16.47 5.84 4.17
N LYS A 311 -15.54 5.13 3.52
CA LYS A 311 -14.35 5.71 2.89
C LYS A 311 -14.70 6.48 1.61
N LEU A 312 -15.56 5.91 0.78
CA LEU A 312 -16.05 6.56 -0.44
C LEU A 312 -16.88 7.82 -0.11
N ASP A 313 -17.76 7.74 0.87
CA ASP A 313 -18.57 8.86 1.37
C ASP A 313 -17.71 9.95 2.02
N ALA A 314 -16.58 9.57 2.63
CA ALA A 314 -15.58 10.51 3.10
C ALA A 314 -14.83 11.22 1.97
N GLY A 315 -14.93 10.74 0.73
CA GLY A 315 -14.33 11.38 -0.44
C GLY A 315 -13.19 10.60 -1.09
N ALA A 316 -13.00 9.32 -0.75
CA ALA A 316 -12.13 8.44 -1.53
C ALA A 316 -12.78 8.04 -2.86
N ASP A 317 -11.97 7.86 -3.89
CA ASP A 317 -12.41 7.42 -5.23
C ASP A 317 -12.15 5.92 -5.46
N LEU A 318 -11.13 5.38 -4.79
CA LEU A 318 -10.77 3.97 -4.71
C LEU A 318 -10.48 3.59 -3.26
N VAL A 319 -10.44 2.29 -2.95
CA VAL A 319 -10.11 1.78 -1.63
C VAL A 319 -9.09 0.64 -1.66
N GLN A 320 -8.31 0.48 -0.58
CA GLN A 320 -7.43 -0.69 -0.33
C GLN A 320 -7.49 -1.18 1.12
#